data_AF-A0A6P0WUY4-F1
#
_entry.id   AF-A0A6P0WUY4-F1
#
_cell.length_a   1.000
_cell.length_b   1.000
_cell.length_c   1.000
_cell.angle_alpha   90.00
_cell.angle_beta   90.00
_cell.angle_gamma   90.00
#
_symmetry.space_group_name_H-M   'P 1'
#
loop_
_entity.id
_entity.type
_entity.pdbx_description
1 polymer ?
#
loop_
_entity_poly.entity_id
_entity_poly.type
_entity_poly.pdbx_seq_one_letter_code
_entity_poly.pdbx_strand_id
1 'polypeptide(L)' 'MNYDNAPFDESEYDDRLTRVRKSMAAAGLDAIFVTDPSNQAWLTGYDGLSF' A
#
# COMPACT_ATOMS: atom_id res chain seq x y z
N MET A 1 -2.32 -10.09 6.85
CA MET A 1 -2.40 -10.82 5.55
C MET A 1 -1.62 -12.12 5.71
N ASN A 2 -1.81 -13.11 4.84
CA ASN A 2 -0.81 -14.19 4.78
C ASN A 2 0.35 -13.71 3.90
N TYR A 3 1.54 -13.58 4.47
CA TYR A 3 2.76 -13.08 3.81
C TYR A 3 3.66 -14.20 3.27
N ASP A 4 3.27 -15.48 3.41
CA ASP A 4 4.08 -16.65 3.03
C ASP A 4 4.60 -16.62 1.57
N ASN A 5 3.95 -15.86 0.68
CA ASN A 5 4.35 -15.66 -0.73
C ASN A 5 4.38 -14.18 -1.13
N ALA A 6 4.48 -13.26 -0.19
CA ALA A 6 4.59 -11.84 -0.49
C ALA A 6 6.01 -11.51 -1.01
N PRO A 7 6.16 -10.55 -1.95
CA PRO A 7 7.47 -10.17 -2.47
C PRO A 7 8.34 -9.40 -1.47
N PHE A 8 7.76 -8.94 -0.36
CA PHE A 8 8.45 -8.22 0.72
C PHE A 8 7.91 -8.68 2.08
N ASP A 9 8.72 -8.48 3.13
CA ASP A 9 8.35 -8.78 4.50
C ASP A 9 7.19 -7.89 4.99
N GLU A 10 6.44 -8.39 5.97
CA GLU A 10 5.32 -7.66 6.60
C GLU A 10 5.75 -6.28 7.12
N SER A 11 6.92 -6.18 7.75
CA SER A 11 7.45 -4.92 8.29
C SER A 11 7.66 -3.86 7.21
N GLU A 12 8.01 -4.27 5.98
CA GLU A 12 8.18 -3.31 4.91
C GLU A 12 6.83 -2.73 4.47
N TYR A 13 5.77 -3.53 4.39
CA TYR A 13 4.43 -3.02 4.11
C TYR A 13 3.91 -2.08 5.21
N ASP A 14 4.21 -2.37 6.47
CA ASP A 14 3.88 -1.48 7.60
C ASP A 14 4.59 -0.13 7.49
N ASP A 15 5.86 -0.11 7.10
CA ASP A 15 6.62 1.11 6.87
C ASP A 15 6.05 1.94 5.72
N ARG A 16 5.68 1.29 4.61
CA ARG A 16 5.01 1.93 3.46
C ARG A 16 3.70 2.59 3.89
N LEU A 17 2.88 1.87 4.66
CA LEU A 17 1.59 2.36 5.15
C LEU A 17 1.77 3.52 6.14
N THR A 18 2.76 3.46 7.01
CA THR A 18 3.11 4.55 7.94
C THR A 18 3.47 5.83 7.19
N ARG A 19 4.29 5.73 6.14
CA ARG A 19 4.65 6.87 5.30
C ARG A 19 3.45 7.51 4.62
N VAL A 20 2.55 6.69 4.05
CA VAL A 20 1.35 7.18 3.38
C VAL A 20 0.38 7.83 4.38
N ARG A 21 0.11 7.19 5.52
CA ARG A 21 -0.75 7.75 6.57
C ARG A 21 -0.21 9.07 7.12
N LYS A 22 1.11 9.19 7.29
CA LYS A 22 1.74 10.47 7.69
C LYS A 22 1.51 11.57 6.66
N SER A 23 1.62 11.25 5.37
CA SER A 23 1.33 12.19 4.30
C SER A 23 -0.16 12.56 4.24
N MET A 24 -1.06 11.60 4.44
CA MET A 24 -2.51 11.83 4.51
C MET A 24 -2.86 12.77 5.67
N ALA A 25 -2.32 12.52 6.86
CA ALA A 25 -2.52 13.36 8.03
C ALA A 25 -2.02 14.79 7.81
N ALA A 26 -0.84 14.95 7.20
CA ALA A 26 -0.31 16.27 6.85
C ALA A 26 -1.17 17.02 5.82
N ALA A 27 -1.88 16.30 4.96
CA ALA A 27 -2.81 16.85 3.96
C ALA A 27 -4.26 17.00 4.46
N GLY A 28 -4.57 16.61 5.71
CA GLY A 28 -5.93 16.62 6.25
C GLY A 28 -6.88 15.63 5.58
N LEU A 29 -6.35 14.49 5.09
CA LEU A 29 -7.12 13.46 4.40
C LEU A 29 -7.42 12.28 5.33
N ASP A 30 -8.71 11.94 5.48
CA ASP A 30 -9.14 10.76 6.25
C ASP A 30 -9.04 9.46 5.43
N ALA A 31 -9.14 9.56 4.10
CA ALA A 31 -9.09 8.43 3.18
C ALA A 31 -8.51 8.83 1.81
N ILE A 32 -8.01 7.83 1.07
CA ILE A 32 -7.55 7.98 -0.31
C ILE A 32 -8.13 6.87 -1.18
N PHE A 33 -8.36 7.18 -2.46
CA PHE A 33 -8.72 6.19 -3.47
C PHE A 33 -7.50 5.96 -4.38
N VAL A 34 -6.92 4.77 -4.33
CA VAL A 34 -5.70 4.44 -5.06
C VAL A 34 -6.06 3.80 -6.39
N THR A 35 -5.89 4.53 -7.49
CA THR A 35 -6.27 4.07 -8.84
C THR A 35 -5.10 3.61 -9.69
N ASP A 36 -3.89 4.09 -9.38
CA ASP A 36 -2.68 3.68 -10.09
C ASP A 36 -2.32 2.24 -9.67
N PRO A 37 -2.22 1.27 -10.62
CA PRO A 37 -1.89 -0.12 -10.31
C PRO A 37 -0.55 -0.27 -9.60
N SER A 38 0.44 0.59 -9.93
CA SER A 38 1.75 0.56 -9.28
C SER A 38 1.64 0.89 -7.79
N ASN A 39 0.82 1.89 -7.43
CA ASN A 39 0.55 2.25 -6.04
C ASN A 39 -0.25 1.17 -5.30
N GLN A 40 -1.20 0.51 -5.96
CA GLN A 40 -1.93 -0.63 -5.39
C GLN A 40 -0.96 -1.78 -5.07
N ALA A 41 -0.10 -2.15 -6.03
CA ALA A 41 0.92 -3.18 -5.85
C ALA A 41 1.92 -2.81 -4.74
N TRP A 42 2.40 -1.58 -4.74
CA TRP A 42 3.35 -1.11 -3.75
C TRP A 42 2.77 -1.10 -2.33
N LEU A 43 1.51 -0.71 -2.15
CA LEU A 43 0.87 -0.66 -0.84
C LEU A 43 0.43 -2.03 -0.31
N THR A 44 0.06 -2.96 -1.20
CA THR A 44 -0.69 -4.15 -0.79
C THR A 44 -0.09 -5.48 -1.24
N GLY A 45 0.91 -5.45 -2.13
CA GLY A 45 1.43 -6.64 -2.80
C GLY A 45 0.49 -7.20 -3.88
N TYR A 46 -0.60 -6.51 -4.19
CA TYR A 46 -1.49 -6.88 -5.30
C TYR A 46 -0.72 -6.88 -6.62
N ASP A 47 -0.76 -7.99 -7.35
CA ASP A 47 -0.25 -8.11 -8.71
C ASP A 47 -1.29 -8.85 -9.56
N GLY A 48 -1.51 -8.37 -10.77
CA GLY A 48 -2.52 -8.92 -11.66
C GLY A 48 -2.95 -7.99 -12.78
N LEU A 49 -3.11 -8.58 -13.97
CA LEU A 49 -3.79 -7.97 -15.11
C LEU A 49 -5.30 -8.13 -14.93
N SER A 50 -5.91 -7.26 -14.14
CA SER A 50 -7.35 -7.22 -13.91
C SER A 50 -8.01 -6.15 -14.79
N PHE A 51 -8.61 -6.58 -15.90
CA PHE A 51 -9.39 -5.76 -16.83
C PHE A 51 -10.90 -5.90 -16.60
#